data_AF-A0A8S3YC13-F1
#
_entry.id   AF-A0A8S3YC13-F1
#
_cell.length_a   1.000
_cell.length_b   1.000
_cell.length_c   1.000
_cell.angle_alpha   90.00
_cell.angle_beta   90.00
_cell.angle_gamma   90.00
#
_symmetry.space_group_name_H-M   'P 1'
#
loop_
_entity.id
_entity.type
_entity.pdbx_description
1 polymer ?
#
loop_
_entity_poly.entity_id
_entity_poly.type
_entity_poly.pdbx_seq_one_letter_code
_entity_poly.pdbx_strand_id
1 'polypeptide(L)'
;MLVFCGIANPLLLWEKYRHLLSEDFLRAPRCTTGDNTEATDEHVLNSCLSSLQDMVISIGGSSLVDYGLPSPQHLDVQERGNREYNSEINYDPRAMSTVVNDHVCKFTSEQKQIFDTILESVGLGQVDSGQVVLPEILGRVVSTLEDLIRLVYGDINRIPHQDNSWVC
;
A
#
# COMPACT_ATOMS: atom_id res chain seq x y z
N MET A 1 -10.18 3.39 38.24
CA MET A 1 -9.60 4.74 38.37
C MET A 1 -8.16 4.64 37.89
N LEU A 2 -7.92 4.83 36.58
CA LEU A 2 -6.56 4.80 36.05
C LEU A 2 -5.86 6.06 36.51
N VAL A 3 -4.87 5.84 37.37
CA VAL A 3 -4.02 6.85 37.98
C VAL A 3 -3.36 7.64 36.86
N PHE A 4 -3.57 8.96 36.86
CA PHE A 4 -2.74 9.92 36.13
C PHE A 4 -1.28 9.68 36.54
N CYS A 5 -0.54 8.90 35.74
CA CYS A 5 0.91 8.93 35.80
C CYS A 5 1.33 10.35 35.45
N GLY A 6 2.00 11.02 36.40
CA GLY A 6 2.47 12.39 36.24
C GLY A 6 3.14 12.56 34.88
N ILE A 7 2.64 13.53 34.13
CA ILE A 7 3.08 13.88 32.78
C ILE A 7 4.61 13.94 32.77
N ALA A 8 5.24 12.97 32.11
CA ALA A 8 6.61 13.14 31.65
C ALA A 8 6.62 14.42 30.84
N ASN A 9 7.50 15.37 31.18
CA ASN A 9 7.56 16.67 30.53
C ASN A 9 7.57 16.48 28.99
N PRO A 10 6.47 16.82 28.28
CA PRO A 10 6.30 16.45 26.88
C PRO A 10 7.35 17.12 25.99
N LEU A 11 7.78 18.32 26.38
CA LEU A 11 8.86 19.05 25.73
C LEU A 11 10.19 18.31 25.88
N LEU A 12 10.54 17.82 27.09
CA LEU A 12 11.77 17.03 27.28
C LEU A 12 11.74 15.71 26.50
N LEU A 13 10.58 15.07 26.40
CA LEU A 13 10.42 13.87 25.59
C LEU A 13 10.64 14.20 24.11
N TRP A 14 10.01 15.27 23.62
CA TRP A 14 10.17 15.74 22.24
C TRP A 14 11.63 16.09 21.95
N GLU A 15 12.28 16.92 22.74
CA GLU A 15 13.68 17.31 22.52
C GLU A 15 14.62 16.10 22.49
N LYS A 16 14.41 15.12 23.37
CA LYS A 16 15.26 13.93 23.46
C LYS A 16 15.02 12.91 22.36
N TYR A 17 13.76 12.73 21.93
CA TYR A 17 13.37 11.63 21.05
C TYR A 17 12.82 12.07 19.69
N ARG A 18 12.77 13.38 19.37
CA ARG A 18 12.21 13.90 18.10
C ARG A 18 12.73 13.22 16.86
N HIS A 19 14.04 12.97 16.76
CA HIS A 19 14.63 12.32 15.59
C HIS A 19 14.24 10.85 15.46
N LEU A 20 13.99 10.17 16.59
CA LEU A 20 13.52 8.77 16.60
C LEU A 20 12.01 8.72 16.30
N LEU A 21 11.23 9.64 16.84
CA LEU A 21 9.80 9.77 16.55
C LEU A 21 9.54 10.17 15.09
N SER A 22 10.47 10.90 14.48
CA SER A 22 10.35 11.38 13.10
C SER A 22 10.98 10.43 12.07
N GLU A 23 11.59 9.32 12.49
CA GLU A 23 12.32 8.40 11.60
C GLU A 23 11.42 7.83 10.49
N ASP A 24 10.19 7.43 10.84
CA ASP A 24 9.23 6.89 9.87
C ASP A 24 8.83 7.92 8.79
N PHE A 25 8.92 9.21 9.12
CA PHE A 25 8.64 10.30 8.21
C PHE A 25 9.81 10.61 7.27
N LEU A 26 10.99 10.02 7.46
CA LEU A 26 12.09 10.08 6.48
C LEU A 26 11.83 9.22 5.24
N ARG A 27 11.02 8.17 5.38
CA ARG A 27 10.69 7.23 4.30
C ARG A 27 9.54 7.70 3.42
N ALA A 28 8.58 8.43 3.99
CA ALA A 28 7.40 8.92 3.27
C ALA A 28 7.71 9.87 2.08
N PRO A 29 8.55 10.92 2.20
CA PRO A 29 8.79 11.87 1.11
C PRO A 29 9.62 11.30 -0.03
N ARG A 30 10.33 10.18 0.18
CA ARG A 30 11.13 9.54 -0.87
C ARG A 30 10.32 8.78 -1.91
N CYS A 31 9.05 8.49 -1.65
CA CYS A 31 8.20 7.73 -2.57
C CYS A 31 7.20 8.59 -3.37
N THR A 32 6.89 9.81 -2.92
CA THR A 32 5.82 10.63 -3.52
C THR A 32 6.30 11.68 -4.52
N THR A 33 7.59 12.02 -4.49
CA THR A 33 8.13 13.06 -5.37
C THR A 33 9.42 12.50 -5.96
N GLY A 34 9.48 12.31 -7.28
CA GLY A 34 10.72 12.04 -8.00
C GLY A 34 11.72 13.21 -7.96
N ASP A 35 11.50 14.16 -7.05
CA ASP A 35 12.38 15.27 -6.78
C ASP A 35 13.36 14.81 -5.69
N ASN A 36 14.65 14.79 -6.05
CA ASN A 36 15.74 14.48 -5.13
C ASN A 36 16.00 15.65 -4.16
N THR A 37 14.94 16.33 -3.70
CA THR A 37 15.01 17.24 -2.58
C THR A 37 15.25 16.39 -1.34
N GLU A 38 16.48 16.38 -0.84
CA GLU A 38 16.81 15.85 0.48
C GLU A 38 15.77 16.39 1.47
N ALA A 39 14.89 15.50 1.96
CA ALA A 39 13.87 15.89 2.93
C ALA A 39 14.56 16.58 4.09
N THR A 40 14.40 17.90 4.17
CA THR A 40 15.09 18.70 5.19
C THR A 40 14.59 18.23 6.55
N ASP A 41 15.49 18.12 7.54
CA ASP A 41 15.17 17.67 8.90
C ASP A 41 13.93 18.41 9.45
N GLU A 42 13.77 19.69 9.10
CA GLU A 42 12.60 20.52 9.44
C GLU A 42 11.27 20.00 8.88
N HIS A 43 11.21 19.58 7.60
CA HIS A 43 9.99 19.04 6.99
C HIS A 43 9.56 17.72 7.64
N VAL A 44 10.53 16.88 7.96
CA VAL A 44 10.33 15.56 8.58
C VAL A 44 9.80 15.73 10.00
N LEU A 45 10.41 16.63 10.76
CA LEU A 45 9.98 16.97 12.12
C LEU A 45 8.61 17.62 12.13
N ASN A 46 8.32 18.52 11.18
CA ASN A 46 7.01 19.15 11.08
C ASN A 46 5.91 18.13 10.71
N SER A 47 6.21 17.18 9.82
CA SER A 47 5.30 16.08 9.50
C SER A 47 5.01 15.20 10.71
N CYS A 48 6.04 14.92 11.53
CA CYS A 48 5.90 14.21 12.79
C CYS A 48 5.03 14.98 13.79
N LEU A 49 5.27 16.29 13.97
CA LEU A 49 4.47 17.17 14.83
C LEU A 49 3.00 17.21 14.40
N SER A 50 2.74 17.32 13.11
CA SER A 50 1.38 17.31 12.55
C SER A 50 0.65 16.00 12.90
N SER A 51 1.35 14.86 12.71
CA SER A 51 0.80 13.55 13.09
C SER A 51 0.49 13.42 14.57
N LEU A 52 1.38 13.96 15.40
CA LEU A 52 1.26 13.91 16.85
C LEU A 52 0.09 14.80 17.30
N GLN A 53 -0.08 15.97 16.69
CA GLN A 53 -1.21 16.87 16.92
C GLN A 53 -2.55 16.20 16.61
N ASP A 54 -2.66 15.54 15.46
CA ASP A 54 -3.87 14.80 15.07
C ASP A 54 -4.20 13.68 16.07
N MET A 55 -3.18 12.92 16.48
CA MET A 55 -3.35 11.83 17.44
C MET A 55 -3.82 12.34 18.80
N VAL A 56 -3.21 13.41 19.32
CA VAL A 56 -3.59 14.02 20.61
C VAL A 56 -5.02 14.55 20.58
N ILE A 57 -5.43 15.20 19.49
CA ILE A 57 -6.82 15.66 19.33
C ILE A 57 -7.77 14.47 19.27
N SER A 58 -7.42 13.40 18.54
CA SER A 58 -8.28 12.22 18.36
C SER A 58 -8.63 11.49 19.68
N ILE A 59 -7.73 11.56 20.67
CA ILE A 59 -7.95 10.97 22.00
C ILE A 59 -8.59 11.96 22.99
N GLY A 60 -8.99 13.15 22.53
CA GLY A 60 -9.63 14.19 23.34
C GLY A 60 -8.65 15.11 24.09
N GLY A 61 -7.38 15.16 23.68
CA GLY A 61 -6.39 16.11 24.18
C GLY A 61 -6.47 17.49 23.52
N SER A 62 -5.63 18.43 24.01
CA SER A 62 -5.58 19.81 23.53
C SER A 62 -4.51 20.05 22.45
N SER A 63 -4.26 21.30 22.06
CA SER A 63 -3.21 21.62 21.11
C SER A 63 -1.83 21.26 21.66
N LEU A 64 -0.88 20.89 20.80
CA LEU A 64 0.51 20.63 21.19
C LEU A 64 1.14 21.82 21.92
N VAL A 65 0.71 23.03 21.58
CA VAL A 65 1.15 24.28 22.25
C VAL A 65 0.78 24.27 23.74
N ASP A 66 -0.36 23.71 24.12
CA ASP A 66 -0.81 23.62 25.51
C ASP A 66 0.07 22.68 26.35
N TYR A 67 0.82 21.79 25.68
CA TYR A 67 1.81 20.91 26.28
C TYR A 67 3.25 21.45 26.17
N GLY A 68 3.42 22.67 25.62
CA GLY A 68 4.71 23.32 25.43
C GLY A 68 5.50 22.87 24.20
N LEU A 69 4.88 22.12 23.28
CA LEU A 69 5.52 21.68 22.04
C LEU A 69 5.41 22.75 20.94
N PRO A 70 6.33 22.75 19.95
CA PRO A 70 6.22 23.60 18.77
C PRO A 70 4.94 23.26 17.98
N SER A 71 4.22 24.31 17.56
CA SER A 71 3.06 24.15 16.67
C SER A 71 3.54 23.61 15.32
N PRO A 72 2.87 22.59 14.75
CA PRO A 72 3.11 22.21 13.37
C PRO A 72 2.90 23.44 12.48
N GLN A 73 3.84 23.73 11.58
CA GLN A 73 3.59 24.75 10.56
C GLN A 73 2.66 24.12 9.52
N HIS A 74 1.68 24.88 9.04
CA HIS A 74 0.90 24.52 7.86
C HIS A 74 1.84 24.45 6.65
N LEU A 75 2.51 23.33 6.47
CA LEU A 75 2.91 22.88 5.16
C LEU A 75 1.62 22.51 4.46
N ASP A 76 1.42 23.01 3.25
CA ASP A 76 0.28 22.63 2.41
C ASP A 76 0.10 21.13 2.57
N VAL A 77 -1.07 20.77 3.10
CA VAL A 77 -1.44 19.41 3.44
C VAL A 77 -1.31 18.63 2.15
N GLN A 78 -0.14 18.04 1.93
CA GLN A 78 0.01 17.01 0.94
C GLN A 78 -0.88 15.92 1.51
N GLU A 79 -2.11 15.90 0.99
CA GLU A 79 -3.19 15.09 1.48
C GLU A 79 -2.57 13.76 1.84
N ARG A 80 -2.75 13.34 3.10
CA ARG A 80 -2.57 11.94 3.50
C ARG A 80 -3.65 11.13 2.77
N GLY A 81 -3.67 11.21 1.44
CA GLY A 81 -4.38 10.33 0.58
C GLY A 81 -3.92 8.94 0.91
N ASN A 82 -4.81 7.99 0.71
CA ASN A 82 -4.54 6.58 0.90
C ASN A 82 -3.19 6.26 0.25
N ARG A 83 -2.21 5.86 1.07
CA ARG A 83 -0.82 5.68 0.63
C ARG A 83 -0.76 4.63 -0.46
N GLU A 84 -1.54 3.56 -0.27
CA GLU A 84 -1.69 2.47 -1.23
C GLU A 84 -2.29 3.03 -2.53
N TYR A 85 -3.35 3.84 -2.44
CA TYR A 85 -3.92 4.50 -3.62
C TYR A 85 -2.89 5.37 -4.36
N ASN A 86 -2.17 6.24 -3.63
CA ASN A 86 -1.14 7.11 -4.20
C ASN A 86 0.00 6.31 -4.84
N SER A 87 0.38 5.17 -4.26
CA SER A 87 1.37 4.28 -4.86
C SER A 87 0.88 3.60 -6.14
N GLU A 88 -0.41 3.26 -6.22
CA GLU A 88 -1.02 2.64 -7.40
C GLU A 88 -1.19 3.65 -8.56
N ILE A 89 -1.46 4.93 -8.26
CA ILE A 89 -1.63 5.96 -9.31
C ILE A 89 -0.31 6.63 -9.74
N ASN A 90 0.75 6.56 -8.93
CA ASN A 90 2.04 7.19 -9.19
C ASN A 90 3.02 6.26 -9.93
N TYR A 91 2.57 5.63 -11.02
CA TYR A 91 3.42 4.83 -11.90
C TYR A 91 3.88 5.63 -13.12
N ASP A 92 5.06 5.32 -13.68
CA ASP A 92 5.51 5.89 -14.95
C ASP A 92 4.81 5.20 -16.13
N PRO A 93 3.95 5.90 -16.89
CA PRO A 93 3.24 5.30 -18.02
C PRO A 93 4.17 4.79 -19.12
N ARG A 94 5.35 5.40 -19.30
CA ARG A 94 6.32 4.98 -20.33
C ARG A 94 7.04 3.70 -19.92
N ALA A 95 7.48 3.62 -18.67
CA ALA A 95 8.05 2.40 -18.12
C ALA A 95 7.03 1.26 -18.18
N MET A 96 5.78 1.51 -17.77
CA MET A 96 4.71 0.52 -17.84
C MET A 96 4.44 0.04 -19.27
N SER A 97 4.38 0.95 -20.25
CA SER A 97 4.20 0.58 -21.67
C SER A 97 5.31 -0.33 -22.18
N THR A 98 6.56 -0.10 -21.73
CA THR A 98 7.71 -0.94 -22.10
C THR A 98 7.59 -2.34 -21.50
N VAL A 99 7.19 -2.45 -20.23
CA VAL A 99 6.93 -3.73 -19.57
C VAL A 99 5.82 -4.50 -20.28
N VAL A 100 4.71 -3.85 -20.62
CA VAL A 100 3.60 -4.48 -21.35
C VAL A 100 4.07 -5.02 -22.69
N ASN A 101 4.80 -4.22 -23.48
CA ASN A 101 5.28 -4.65 -24.79
C ASN A 101 6.23 -5.86 -24.72
N ASP A 102 7.14 -5.90 -23.73
CA ASP A 102 8.05 -7.05 -23.55
C ASP A 102 7.30 -8.34 -23.16
N HIS A 103 6.25 -8.23 -22.34
CA HIS A 103 5.51 -9.41 -21.85
C HIS A 103 4.45 -9.91 -22.84
N VAL A 104 3.71 -9.01 -23.48
CA VAL A 104 2.67 -9.37 -24.45
C VAL A 104 3.28 -10.13 -25.65
N CYS A 105 4.52 -9.83 -26.03
CA CYS A 105 5.23 -10.57 -27.07
C CYS A 105 5.55 -12.03 -26.68
N LYS A 106 5.52 -12.38 -25.39
CA LYS A 106 5.81 -13.71 -24.87
C LYS A 106 4.55 -14.55 -24.64
N PHE A 107 3.37 -13.97 -24.82
CA PHE A 107 2.12 -14.67 -24.60
C PHE A 107 1.87 -15.78 -25.63
N THR A 108 1.29 -16.88 -25.16
CA THR A 108 0.65 -17.84 -26.05
C THR A 108 -0.61 -17.22 -26.67
N SER A 109 -1.12 -17.83 -27.74
CA SER A 109 -2.36 -17.37 -28.38
C SER A 109 -3.54 -17.30 -27.41
N GLU A 110 -3.63 -18.26 -26.48
CA GLU A 110 -4.67 -18.32 -25.45
C GLU A 110 -4.50 -17.19 -24.42
N GLN A 111 -3.29 -17.00 -23.90
CA GLN A 111 -2.99 -15.92 -22.94
C GLN A 111 -3.27 -14.54 -23.52
N LYS A 112 -2.94 -14.33 -24.80
CA LYS A 112 -3.20 -13.08 -25.50
C LYS A 112 -4.70 -12.84 -25.67
N GLN A 113 -5.45 -13.85 -26.11
CA GLN A 113 -6.90 -13.74 -26.27
C GLN A 113 -7.58 -13.36 -24.95
N ILE A 114 -7.16 -13.98 -23.86
CA ILE A 114 -7.64 -13.67 -22.51
C ILE A 114 -7.29 -12.23 -22.10
N PHE A 115 -6.04 -11.84 -22.29
CA PHE A 115 -5.56 -10.49 -21.94
C PHE A 115 -6.35 -9.42 -22.68
N ASP A 116 -6.54 -9.58 -24.00
CA ASP A 116 -7.31 -8.66 -24.83
C ASP A 116 -8.78 -8.59 -24.36
N THR A 117 -9.40 -9.73 -24.02
CA THR A 117 -10.78 -9.78 -23.51
C THR A 117 -10.95 -9.00 -22.20
N ILE A 118 -10.00 -9.12 -21.26
CA ILE A 118 -10.03 -8.39 -19.99
C ILE A 118 -9.75 -6.90 -20.22
N LEU A 119 -8.82 -6.57 -21.10
CA LEU A 119 -8.50 -5.18 -21.42
C LEU A 119 -9.69 -4.46 -22.05
N GLU A 120 -10.41 -5.14 -22.95
CA GLU A 120 -11.63 -4.63 -23.56
C GLU A 120 -12.76 -4.45 -22.53
N SER A 121 -12.96 -5.39 -21.61
CA SER A 121 -14.03 -5.26 -20.59
C SER A 121 -13.78 -4.06 -19.65
N VAL A 122 -12.53 -3.85 -19.25
CA VAL A 122 -12.11 -2.71 -18.44
C VAL A 122 -12.18 -1.41 -19.24
N GLY A 123 -11.66 -1.39 -20.46
CA GLY A 123 -11.59 -0.20 -21.31
C GLY A 123 -12.95 0.29 -21.84
N LEU A 124 -13.89 -0.63 -22.08
CA LEU A 124 -15.26 -0.33 -22.48
C LEU A 124 -16.18 -0.01 -21.29
N GLY A 125 -15.67 -0.07 -20.07
CA GLY A 125 -16.46 0.22 -18.86
C GLY A 125 -17.56 -0.82 -18.61
N GLN A 126 -17.43 -2.04 -19.13
CA GLN A 126 -18.33 -3.17 -18.84
C GLN A 126 -18.01 -3.77 -17.47
N VAL A 127 -17.88 -2.90 -16.48
CA VAL A 127 -17.61 -3.23 -15.10
C VAL A 127 -18.98 -3.36 -14.43
N ASP A 128 -19.53 -4.58 -14.40
CA ASP A 128 -20.84 -4.82 -13.78
C ASP A 128 -20.75 -4.45 -12.29
N SER A 129 -21.51 -3.42 -11.90
CA SER A 129 -21.57 -2.93 -10.51
C SER A 129 -20.22 -2.56 -9.89
N GLY A 130 -19.22 -2.16 -10.70
CA GLY A 130 -17.88 -1.81 -10.20
C GLY A 130 -16.94 -3.02 -10.00
N GLN A 131 -17.33 -4.21 -10.47
CA GLN A 131 -16.48 -5.41 -10.48
C GLN A 131 -15.98 -5.78 -11.87
N VAL A 132 -14.70 -6.15 -11.96
CA VAL A 132 -14.13 -6.78 -13.16
C VAL A 132 -14.42 -8.27 -13.09
N VAL A 133 -15.18 -8.78 -14.05
CA VAL A 133 -15.48 -10.21 -14.16
C VAL A 133 -14.33 -10.90 -14.88
N LEU A 134 -13.62 -11.77 -14.19
CA LEU A 134 -12.61 -12.61 -14.80
C LEU A 134 -13.29 -13.77 -15.55
N PRO A 135 -12.90 -14.06 -16.82
CA PRO A 135 -13.43 -15.19 -17.55
C PRO A 135 -13.21 -16.51 -16.78
N GLU A 136 -14.17 -17.44 -16.79
CA GLU A 136 -14.04 -18.75 -16.10
C GLU A 136 -12.82 -19.57 -16.57
N ILE A 137 -12.34 -19.29 -17.78
CA ILE A 137 -11.11 -19.89 -18.33
C ILE A 137 -9.84 -19.45 -17.59
N LEU A 138 -9.85 -18.32 -16.87
CA LEU A 138 -8.70 -17.81 -16.13
C LEU A 138 -8.48 -18.55 -14.81
N GLY A 139 -9.55 -19.10 -14.26
CA GLY A 139 -9.52 -19.71 -12.95
C GLY A 139 -10.91 -20.12 -12.51
N ARG A 140 -10.95 -21.19 -11.73
CA ARG A 140 -12.18 -21.68 -11.12
C ARG A 140 -12.22 -21.23 -9.66
N VAL A 141 -13.29 -20.56 -9.26
CA VAL A 141 -13.54 -20.26 -7.86
C VAL A 141 -13.90 -21.56 -7.13
N VAL A 142 -13.20 -21.83 -6.05
CA VAL A 142 -13.43 -22.98 -5.17
C VAL A 142 -13.92 -22.48 -3.83
N SER A 143 -14.91 -23.16 -3.26
CA SER A 143 -15.52 -22.79 -1.99
C SER A 143 -14.83 -23.46 -0.78
N THR A 144 -13.97 -24.46 -1.02
CA THR A 144 -13.26 -25.16 0.05
C THR A 144 -11.79 -25.41 -0.30
N LEU A 145 -10.96 -25.49 0.74
CA LEU A 145 -9.55 -25.88 0.59
C LEU A 145 -9.40 -27.31 0.04
N GLU A 146 -10.32 -28.20 0.36
CA GLU A 146 -10.33 -29.59 -0.12
C GLU A 146 -10.55 -29.65 -1.65
N ASP A 147 -11.44 -28.82 -2.18
CA ASP A 147 -11.68 -28.71 -3.62
C ASP A 147 -10.47 -28.10 -4.34
N LEU A 148 -9.82 -27.10 -3.74
CA LEU A 148 -8.58 -26.53 -4.27
C LEU A 148 -7.49 -27.61 -4.38
N ILE A 149 -7.27 -28.36 -3.30
CA ILE A 149 -6.25 -29.41 -3.24
C ILE A 149 -6.55 -30.49 -4.29
N ARG A 150 -7.81 -30.91 -4.42
CA ARG A 150 -8.21 -31.87 -5.46
C ARG A 150 -8.00 -31.35 -6.88
N LEU A 151 -8.23 -30.07 -7.12
CA LEU A 151 -8.06 -29.45 -8.44
C LEU A 151 -6.58 -29.29 -8.83
N VAL A 152 -5.73 -28.92 -7.88
CA VAL A 152 -4.30 -28.68 -8.13
C VAL A 152 -3.49 -29.99 -8.13
N TYR A 153 -3.75 -30.87 -7.16
CA TYR A 153 -2.94 -32.07 -6.92
C TYR A 153 -3.64 -33.38 -7.31
N GLY A 154 -4.94 -33.35 -7.60
CA GLY A 154 -5.73 -34.57 -7.84
C GLY A 154 -6.05 -35.34 -6.55
N ASP A 155 -6.11 -36.67 -6.65
CA ASP A 155 -6.30 -37.53 -5.47
C ASP A 155 -5.01 -37.57 -4.64
N ILE A 156 -5.10 -37.17 -3.37
CA ILE A 156 -3.96 -37.11 -2.45
C ILE A 156 -3.25 -38.47 -2.31
N ASN A 157 -3.96 -39.58 -2.53
CA ASN A 157 -3.42 -40.94 -2.50
C ASN A 157 -2.54 -41.26 -3.72
N ARG A 158 -2.58 -40.43 -4.78
CA ARG A 158 -1.80 -40.60 -6.01
C ARG A 158 -0.53 -39.74 -6.04
N ILE A 159 -0.39 -38.79 -5.12
CA ILE A 159 0.80 -37.91 -4.99
C ILE A 159 2.12 -38.71 -4.89
N PRO A 160 2.22 -39.84 -4.15
CA PRO A 160 3.47 -40.61 -4.08
C PRO A 160 3.92 -41.22 -5.43
N HIS A 161 3.04 -41.25 -6.42
CA HIS A 161 3.25 -41.89 -7.72
C HIS A 161 3.16 -40.91 -8.90
N GLN A 162 2.97 -39.61 -8.64
CA GLN A 162 2.97 -38.59 -9.69
C GLN A 162 4.40 -38.12 -9.98
N ASP A 163 4.68 -37.95 -11.27
CA ASP A 163 5.92 -37.38 -11.77
C ASP A 163 6.03 -35.91 -11.29
N ASN A 164 7.15 -35.49 -10.71
CA ASN A 164 7.32 -34.16 -10.09
C ASN A 164 7.31 -32.98 -11.08
N SER A 165 7.05 -33.20 -12.37
CA SER A 165 6.96 -32.17 -13.40
C SER A 165 5.88 -31.10 -13.19
N TRP A 166 4.90 -31.34 -12.30
CA TRP A 166 3.84 -30.37 -11.95
C TRP A 166 4.23 -29.41 -10.81
N VAL A 167 5.36 -29.66 -10.12
CA VAL A 167 5.94 -28.73 -9.14
C VAL A 167 7.06 -27.96 -9.85
N CYS A 168 6.78 -26.73 -10.27
CA CYS A 168 7.81 -25.78 -10.71
C CYS A 168 8.64 -25.29 -9.52
#